data_AF-A0A5N5MGA0-F1
#
_entry.id   AF-A0A5N5MGA0-F1
#
_cell.length_a   1.000
_cell.length_b   1.000
_cell.length_c   1.000
_cell.angle_alpha   90.00
_cell.angle_beta   90.00
_cell.angle_gamma   90.00
#
_symmetry.space_group_name_H-M   'P 1'
#
loop_
_entity.id
_entity.type
_entity.pdbx_description
1 polymer ?
#
loop_
_entity_poly.entity_id
_entity_poly.type
_entity_poly.pdbx_seq_one_letter_code
_entity_poly.pdbx_strand_id
1 'polypeptide(L)'
;MGLHTMLSRNAVCRGARTLSKIKSSTSPFCVLSSEPFRVFHDRQQRRFTVTLDDGGKVQSAVLKYSRTSDAHVHLLSTEVPESFRGQGVAASLAKAALDFVVEERLKARISCWYIKKYVDENPHRGYQEHIED
;
A
#
# COMPACT_ATOMS: atom_id res chain seq x y z
N MET A 1 10.13 56.43 -17.21
CA MET A 1 9.80 55.06 -16.79
C MET A 1 11.13 54.33 -16.62
N GLY A 2 11.82 54.58 -15.50
CA GLY A 2 12.01 53.60 -14.43
C GLY A 2 13.36 52.90 -14.64
N LEU A 3 14.45 53.42 -14.06
CA LEU A 3 15.12 52.92 -12.83
C LEU A 3 15.69 51.49 -13.03
N HIS A 4 16.88 51.08 -12.60
CA HIS A 4 18.02 51.61 -11.87
C HIS A 4 18.95 50.37 -11.75
N THR A 5 20.15 50.38 -12.34
CA THR A 5 21.46 50.37 -11.66
C THR A 5 21.79 49.19 -10.70
N MET A 6 23.08 48.81 -10.76
CA MET A 6 23.94 48.14 -9.77
C MET A 6 23.95 46.61 -9.82
N LEU A 7 25.02 45.96 -10.30
CA LEU A 7 26.31 45.73 -9.63
C LEU A 7 26.17 45.23 -8.18
N SER A 8 26.45 43.96 -7.91
CA SER A 8 27.42 43.57 -6.86
C SER A 8 27.41 42.08 -6.49
N ARG A 9 28.64 41.57 -6.40
CA ARG A 9 29.19 40.73 -5.32
C ARG A 9 28.84 39.23 -5.32
N ASN A 10 29.81 38.49 -5.85
CA ASN A 10 30.48 37.35 -5.21
C ASN A 10 29.97 37.00 -3.80
N ALA A 11 29.51 35.77 -3.62
CA ALA A 11 29.50 35.09 -2.33
C ALA A 11 30.06 33.68 -2.52
N VAL A 12 31.30 33.51 -2.08
CA VAL A 12 31.97 32.24 -1.82
C VAL A 12 31.19 31.50 -0.73
N CYS A 13 30.70 30.30 -1.01
CA CYS A 13 30.24 29.38 0.03
C CYS A 13 31.38 28.40 0.36
N ARG A 14 32.24 28.78 1.32
CA ARG A 14 33.12 27.85 2.03
C ARG A 14 32.45 27.41 3.33
N GLY A 15 32.50 26.11 3.56
CA GLY A 15 32.22 25.45 4.84
C GLY A 15 30.74 25.18 5.11
N ALA A 16 30.36 24.22 5.94
CA ALA A 16 31.03 23.06 6.52
C ALA A 16 29.92 22.28 7.27
N ARG A 17 30.25 21.05 7.70
CA ARG A 17 29.66 20.33 8.84
C ARG A 17 28.30 19.61 8.65
N THR A 18 28.44 18.28 8.68
CA THR A 18 27.78 17.31 9.57
C THR A 18 26.27 17.10 9.53
N LEU A 19 25.95 15.81 9.36
CA LEU A 19 24.95 14.98 10.05
C LEU A 19 23.50 15.49 10.24
N SER A 20 22.61 14.61 9.76
CA SER A 20 21.40 14.16 10.46
C SER A 20 20.32 15.20 10.76
N LYS A 21 19.28 15.24 9.90
CA LYS A 21 17.92 15.58 10.35
C LYS A 21 16.87 15.07 9.36
N ILE A 22 16.31 13.92 9.70
CA ILE A 22 14.86 13.63 9.72
C ILE A 22 14.01 14.75 9.11
N LYS A 23 13.38 14.48 7.97
CA LYS A 23 12.23 15.25 7.50
C LYS A 23 11.10 14.28 7.14
N SER A 24 10.38 13.86 8.18
CA SER A 24 8.94 13.61 8.07
C SER A 24 8.32 14.85 7.44
N SER A 25 7.96 14.73 6.17
CA SER A 25 7.33 15.80 5.41
C SER A 25 5.85 15.49 5.37
N THR A 26 5.10 16.26 6.16
CA THR A 26 3.66 16.39 6.16
C THR A 26 3.19 16.66 4.72
N SER A 27 2.52 15.68 4.11
CA SER A 27 1.76 15.83 2.87
C SER A 27 0.40 15.14 3.05
N PRO A 28 -0.73 15.77 2.72
CA PRO A 28 -2.04 15.12 2.77
C PRO A 28 -2.30 14.23 1.54
N PHE A 29 -1.31 14.04 0.67
CA PHE A 29 -1.40 13.13 -0.48
C PHE A 29 -0.46 11.95 -0.30
N CYS A 30 -1.08 10.79 -0.07
CA CYS A 30 -0.48 9.47 -0.05
C CYS A 30 0.17 9.15 -1.40
N VAL A 31 1.46 9.44 -1.56
CA VAL A 31 2.26 8.75 -2.59
C VAL A 31 3.63 8.45 -2.00
N LEU A 32 3.81 7.21 -1.56
CA LEU A 32 4.95 6.43 -2.04
C LEU A 32 4.55 4.95 -2.01
N SER A 33 4.13 4.49 -3.17
CA SER A 33 4.03 3.08 -3.51
C SER A 33 5.44 2.51 -3.56
N SER A 34 5.87 1.93 -2.45
CA SER A 34 6.99 0.99 -2.43
C SER A 34 6.61 -0.02 -1.37
N GLU A 35 5.77 -0.99 -1.73
CA GLU A 35 5.25 -1.99 -0.81
C GLU A 35 6.42 -2.78 -0.20
N PRO A 36 6.84 -2.47 1.04
CA PRO A 36 8.02 -3.10 1.62
C PRO A 36 7.66 -4.49 2.19
N PHE A 37 6.38 -4.86 2.11
CA PHE A 37 5.82 -6.04 2.74
C PHE A 37 5.81 -7.20 1.76
N ARG A 38 6.50 -8.28 2.13
CA ARG A 38 6.48 -9.52 1.36
C ARG A 38 5.19 -10.28 1.66
N VAL A 39 4.25 -10.26 0.72
CA VAL A 39 3.02 -11.04 0.80
C VAL A 39 3.30 -12.48 0.32
N PHE A 40 2.92 -13.45 1.14
CA PHE A 40 2.92 -14.87 0.80
C PHE A 40 1.50 -15.31 0.49
N HIS A 41 1.28 -15.85 -0.71
CA HIS A 41 0.00 -16.40 -1.11
C HIS A 41 -0.07 -17.90 -0.83
N ASP A 42 -0.92 -18.30 0.11
CA ASP A 42 -1.21 -19.70 0.39
C ASP A 42 -2.54 -20.09 -0.29
N ARG A 43 -2.42 -20.73 -1.47
CA ARG A 43 -3.57 -21.23 -2.24
C ARG A 43 -4.30 -22.39 -1.55
N GLN A 44 -3.58 -23.22 -0.78
CA GLN A 44 -4.17 -24.39 -0.11
C GLN A 44 -5.06 -23.95 1.06
N GLN A 45 -4.57 -23.01 1.86
CA GLN A 45 -5.28 -22.43 2.99
C GLN A 45 -6.17 -21.23 2.62
N ARG A 46 -6.19 -20.86 1.33
CA ARG A 46 -6.95 -19.75 0.76
C ARG A 46 -6.77 -18.46 1.56
N ARG A 47 -5.51 -18.10 1.76
CA ARG A 47 -5.15 -16.89 2.50
C ARG A 47 -3.88 -16.24 1.97
N PHE A 48 -3.78 -14.94 2.18
CA PHE A 48 -2.56 -14.18 1.96
C PHE A 48 -2.00 -13.80 3.32
N THR A 49 -0.72 -14.03 3.55
CA THR A 49 -0.06 -13.76 4.84
C THR A 49 1.13 -12.84 4.61
N VAL A 50 1.32 -11.88 5.49
CA VAL A 50 2.52 -11.04 5.54
C VAL A 50 3.17 -11.24 6.89
N THR A 51 4.46 -11.56 6.91
CA THR A 51 5.26 -11.61 8.14
C THR A 51 5.83 -10.22 8.41
N LEU A 52 5.63 -9.73 9.63
CA LEU A 52 6.06 -8.42 10.07
C LEU A 52 6.94 -8.59 11.31
N ASP A 53 8.09 -7.94 11.34
CA ASP A 53 8.98 -7.90 12.51
C ASP A 53 8.98 -6.48 13.08
N ASP A 54 8.63 -6.37 14.37
CA ASP A 54 8.69 -5.12 15.14
C ASP A 54 9.71 -5.30 16.28
N GLY A 55 10.99 -5.21 15.95
CA GLY A 55 12.08 -5.13 16.94
C GLY A 55 12.11 -6.30 17.93
N GLY A 56 11.81 -7.52 17.47
CA GLY A 56 11.79 -8.74 18.29
C GLY A 56 10.38 -9.30 18.58
N LYS A 57 9.31 -8.63 18.14
CA LYS A 57 7.97 -9.22 18.06
C LYS A 57 7.61 -9.55 16.62
N VAL A 58 7.56 -10.84 16.32
CA VAL A 58 7.03 -11.31 15.04
C VAL A 58 5.51 -11.29 15.10
N GLN A 59 4.90 -10.59 14.15
CA GLN A 59 3.46 -10.56 13.95
C GLN A 59 3.16 -11.00 12.52
N SER A 60 1.90 -11.35 12.26
CA SER A 60 1.48 -11.72 10.92
C SER A 60 0.13 -11.11 10.61
N ALA A 61 0.04 -10.49 9.44
CA ALA A 61 -1.22 -10.01 8.89
C ALA A 61 -1.73 -11.04 7.90
N VAL A 62 -3.03 -11.34 7.95
CA VAL A 62 -3.64 -12.37 7.10
C VAL A 62 -4.92 -11.86 6.45
N LEU A 63 -5.05 -12.07 5.15
CA LEU A 63 -6.29 -11.88 4.40
C LEU A 63 -6.86 -13.25 4.04
N LYS A 64 -8.08 -13.51 4.50
CA LYS A 64 -8.79 -14.76 4.25
C LYS A 64 -9.72 -14.58 3.05
N TYR A 65 -9.72 -15.57 2.16
CA TYR A 65 -10.67 -15.64 1.05
C TYR A 65 -11.25 -17.05 0.92
N SER A 66 -12.37 -17.17 0.24
CA SER A 66 -12.96 -18.44 -0.15
C SER A 66 -13.06 -18.53 -1.67
N ARG A 67 -13.11 -19.73 -2.22
CA ARG A 67 -13.38 -19.94 -3.65
C ARG A 67 -14.81 -20.46 -3.76
N THR A 68 -15.69 -19.70 -4.40
CA THR A 68 -17.12 -20.01 -4.50
C THR A 68 -17.42 -20.83 -5.76
N SER A 69 -16.67 -20.63 -6.84
CA SER A 69 -16.81 -21.39 -8.09
C SER A 69 -15.47 -21.43 -8.83
N ASP A 70 -15.43 -22.11 -9.97
CA ASP A 70 -14.21 -22.27 -10.75
C ASP A 70 -13.59 -20.91 -11.12
N ALA A 71 -14.40 -19.93 -11.52
CA ALA A 71 -13.95 -18.58 -11.83
C ALA A 71 -14.25 -17.52 -10.73
N HIS A 72 -14.78 -17.91 -9.56
CA HIS A 72 -15.29 -16.94 -8.55
C HIS A 72 -14.61 -17.12 -7.20
N VAL A 73 -14.10 -16.04 -6.64
CA VAL A 73 -13.51 -15.97 -5.30
C VAL A 73 -14.23 -14.95 -4.43
N HIS A 74 -14.14 -15.12 -3.12
CA HIS A 74 -14.81 -14.29 -2.13
C HIS A 74 -13.79 -13.79 -1.11
N LEU A 75 -13.49 -12.49 -1.16
CA LEU A 75 -12.63 -11.82 -0.20
C LEU A 75 -13.42 -11.53 1.08
N LEU A 76 -13.06 -12.24 2.16
CA LEU A 76 -13.85 -12.28 3.40
C LEU A 76 -13.47 -11.15 4.35
N SER A 77 -12.29 -11.22 4.95
CA SER A 77 -11.80 -10.24 5.91
C SER A 77 -10.28 -10.21 5.96
N THR A 78 -9.75 -9.05 6.32
CA THR A 78 -8.31 -8.83 6.51
C THR A 78 -8.05 -8.60 7.99
N GLU A 79 -7.18 -9.41 8.57
CA GLU A 79 -6.78 -9.35 9.96
C GLU A 79 -5.36 -8.79 10.00
N VAL A 80 -5.22 -7.58 10.54
CA VAL A 80 -3.92 -6.91 10.68
C VAL A 80 -3.71 -6.57 12.16
N PRO A 81 -2.55 -6.94 12.73
CA PRO A 81 -2.19 -6.58 14.10
C PRO A 81 -2.19 -5.06 14.28
N GLU A 82 -2.64 -4.60 15.44
CA GLU A 82 -2.89 -3.17 15.70
C GLU A 82 -1.63 -2.32 15.55
N SER A 83 -0.48 -2.86 15.97
CA SER A 83 0.84 -2.20 15.86
C SER A 83 1.23 -1.82 14.42
N PHE A 84 0.67 -2.52 13.43
CA PHE A 84 0.96 -2.30 12.01
C PHE A 84 -0.19 -1.67 11.24
N ARG A 85 -1.30 -1.32 11.92
CA ARG A 85 -2.37 -0.53 11.29
C ARG A 85 -1.84 0.86 10.95
N GLY A 86 -2.33 1.42 9.84
CA GLY A 86 -1.86 2.71 9.33
C GLY A 86 -0.53 2.67 8.58
N GLN A 87 0.18 1.53 8.55
CA GLN A 87 1.42 1.38 7.78
C GLN A 87 1.21 0.85 6.34
N GLY A 88 -0.05 0.63 5.92
CA GLY A 88 -0.37 0.14 4.58
C GLY A 88 -0.29 -1.38 4.40
N VAL A 89 -0.04 -2.17 5.45
CA VAL A 89 -0.01 -3.65 5.36
C VAL A 89 -1.29 -4.24 4.78
N ALA A 90 -2.45 -3.71 5.20
CA ALA A 90 -3.75 -4.15 4.69
C ALA A 90 -3.92 -3.82 3.20
N ALA A 91 -3.35 -2.70 2.73
CA ALA A 91 -3.34 -2.36 1.31
C ALA A 91 -2.51 -3.35 0.50
N SER A 92 -1.35 -3.79 1.01
CA SER A 92 -0.52 -4.80 0.34
C SER A 92 -1.20 -6.16 0.25
N LEU A 93 -1.89 -6.58 1.32
CA LEU A 93 -2.72 -7.78 1.29
C LEU A 93 -3.85 -7.69 0.28
N ALA A 94 -4.60 -6.58 0.30
CA ALA A 94 -5.70 -6.35 -0.63
C ALA A 94 -5.22 -6.31 -2.08
N LYS A 95 -4.12 -5.61 -2.35
CA LYS A 95 -3.50 -5.56 -3.67
C LYS A 95 -3.11 -6.94 -4.15
N ALA A 96 -2.39 -7.74 -3.36
CA ALA A 96 -2.01 -9.10 -3.75
C ALA A 96 -3.23 -9.99 -4.02
N ALA A 97 -4.29 -9.85 -3.22
CA ALA A 97 -5.53 -10.60 -3.43
C ALA A 97 -6.26 -10.20 -4.72
N LEU A 98 -6.29 -8.91 -5.04
CA LEU A 98 -6.91 -8.39 -6.27
C LEU A 98 -6.05 -8.69 -7.50
N ASP A 99 -4.73 -8.59 -7.39
CA ASP A 99 -3.78 -8.92 -8.45
C ASP A 99 -3.96 -10.38 -8.90
N PHE A 100 -4.02 -11.30 -7.94
CA PHE A 100 -4.35 -12.70 -8.18
C PHE A 100 -5.66 -12.90 -8.96
N VAL A 101 -6.70 -12.11 -8.64
CA VAL A 101 -8.00 -12.17 -9.33
C VAL A 101 -7.88 -11.70 -10.77
N VAL A 102 -7.15 -10.60 -11.01
CA VAL A 102 -6.94 -10.04 -12.34
C VAL A 102 -6.09 -10.97 -13.19
N GLU A 103 -4.99 -11.48 -12.63
CA GLU A 103 -4.05 -12.40 -13.30
C GLU A 103 -4.74 -13.70 -13.71
N GLU A 104 -5.51 -14.32 -12.81
CA GLU A 104 -6.26 -15.55 -13.11
C GLU A 104 -7.59 -15.29 -13.83
N ARG A 105 -7.90 -14.02 -14.18
CA ARG A 105 -9.16 -13.59 -14.82
C ARG A 105 -10.41 -14.09 -14.08
N LEU A 106 -10.33 -14.11 -12.75
CA LEU A 106 -11.42 -14.50 -11.86
C LEU A 106 -12.33 -13.31 -11.59
N LYS A 107 -13.50 -13.62 -11.02
CA LYS A 107 -14.42 -12.66 -10.41
C LYS A 107 -14.28 -12.71 -8.90
N ALA A 108 -14.15 -11.55 -8.26
CA ALA A 108 -14.00 -11.43 -6.82
C ALA A 108 -15.22 -10.77 -6.20
N ARG A 109 -15.89 -11.49 -5.32
CA ARG A 109 -16.87 -10.92 -4.41
C ARG A 109 -16.15 -10.35 -3.19
N ILE A 110 -16.52 -9.15 -2.76
CA ILE A 110 -15.89 -8.49 -1.60
C ILE A 110 -16.90 -8.32 -0.48
N SER A 111 -16.72 -9.03 0.64
CA SER A 111 -17.50 -8.77 1.88
C SER A 111 -16.78 -7.87 2.87
N CYS A 112 -15.45 -7.72 2.76
CA CYS A 112 -14.69 -6.84 3.63
C CYS A 112 -14.87 -5.37 3.21
N TRP A 113 -15.43 -4.55 4.10
CA TRP A 113 -15.60 -3.11 3.87
C TRP A 113 -14.28 -2.40 3.49
N TYR A 114 -13.16 -2.83 4.08
CA TYR A 114 -11.86 -2.23 3.83
C TYR A 114 -11.37 -2.49 2.41
N ILE A 115 -11.52 -3.71 1.90
CA ILE A 115 -11.11 -4.07 0.54
C ILE A 115 -12.00 -3.33 -0.47
N LYS A 116 -13.31 -3.20 -0.19
CA LYS A 116 -14.23 -2.42 -1.01
C LYS A 116 -13.79 -0.97 -1.10
N LYS A 117 -13.45 -0.35 0.04
CA LYS A 117 -12.86 0.99 0.08
C LYS A 117 -11.55 1.07 -0.71
N TYR A 118 -10.66 0.08 -0.59
CA TYR A 118 -9.40 0.05 -1.32
C TYR A 118 -9.59 0.05 -2.84
N VAL A 119 -10.55 -0.72 -3.35
CA VAL A 119 -10.91 -0.74 -4.79
C VAL A 119 -11.46 0.62 -5.23
N ASP A 120 -12.32 1.23 -4.43
CA ASP A 120 -12.91 2.55 -4.71
C ASP A 120 -11.85 3.67 -4.76
N GLU A 121 -10.85 3.62 -3.88
CA GLU A 121 -9.74 4.59 -3.87
C GLU A 121 -8.70 4.31 -4.98
N ASN A 122 -8.74 3.14 -5.63
CA ASN A 122 -7.81 2.74 -6.70
C ASN A 122 -8.54 2.34 -8.01
N PRO A 123 -9.37 3.24 -8.59
CA PRO A 123 -10.16 2.92 -9.78
C PRO A 123 -9.27 2.73 -11.02
N HIS A 124 -8.11 3.39 -11.05
CA HIS A 124 -7.14 3.36 -12.15
C HIS A 124 -6.51 1.97 -12.41
N ARG A 125 -6.65 1.01 -11.49
CA ARG A 125 -6.11 -0.35 -11.61
C ARG A 125 -7.02 -1.33 -12.36
N GLY A 126 -8.26 -0.94 -12.65
CA GLY A 126 -9.23 -1.82 -13.34
C GLY A 126 -9.76 -2.97 -12.49
N TYR A 127 -9.53 -2.99 -11.17
CA TYR A 127 -10.04 -4.03 -10.28
C TYR A 127 -11.57 -4.16 -10.33
N GLN A 128 -12.26 -3.04 -10.56
CA GLN A 128 -13.72 -2.94 -10.64
C GLN A 128 -14.35 -3.87 -11.69
N GLU A 129 -13.67 -4.14 -12.81
CA GLU A 129 -14.19 -5.05 -13.86
C GLU A 129 -14.29 -6.50 -13.38
N HIS A 130 -13.50 -6.85 -12.36
CA HIS A 130 -13.45 -8.17 -11.77
C HIS A 130 -14.31 -8.30 -10.50
N ILE A 131 -14.87 -7.22 -9.97
CA ILE A 131 -15.65 -7.29 -8.73
C ILE A 131 -17.09 -7.70 -9.01
N GLU A 132 -17.58 -8.68 -8.25
CA GLU A 132 -18.97 -9.13 -8.23
C GLU A 132 -19.66 -8.59 -6.96
N ASP A 133 -20.90 -8.09 -7.11
CA ASP A 133 -21.74 -7.57 -6.01
C ASP A 133 -22.42 -8.70 -5.21
#